data_AF-A0A7C5E507-F1
#
_entry.id   AF-A0A7C5E507-F1
#
_cell.length_a   1.000
_cell.length_b   1.000
_cell.length_c   1.000
_cell.angle_alpha   90.00
_cell.angle_beta   90.00
_cell.angle_gamma   90.00
#
_symmetry.space_group_name_H-M   'P 1'
#
loop_
_entity.id
_entity.type
_entity.pdbx_description
1 polymer ?
#
loop_
_entity_poly.entity_id
_entity_poly.type
_entity_poly.pdbx_seq_one_letter_code
_entity_poly.pdbx_strand_id
1 'polypeptide(L)'
;MTIETTPAYITTVGPDHTIVLPDDIAVGATVAVVLMSNVPGDDEGRQARFAATLAAIRAASIGEGPLPSIADEDLEVLVKKARRELKS
;
A
#
# COMPACT_ATOMS: atom_id res chain seq x y z
N MET A 1 22.81 -21.32 -19.54
CA MET A 1 22.20 -21.64 -18.23
C MET A 1 20.71 -21.44 -18.42
N THR A 2 19.96 -22.53 -18.60
CA THR A 2 18.51 -22.51 -18.82
C THR A 2 17.84 -22.43 -17.46
N ILE A 3 17.08 -21.36 -17.20
CA ILE A 3 16.24 -21.27 -16.02
C ILE A 3 15.00 -22.10 -16.32
N GLU A 4 14.84 -23.24 -15.65
CA GLU A 4 13.59 -23.98 -15.71
C GLU A 4 12.53 -23.19 -14.94
N THR A 5 11.65 -22.51 -15.68
CA THR A 5 10.51 -21.80 -15.12
C THR A 5 9.35 -22.76 -15.00
N THR A 6 9.05 -23.20 -13.78
CA THR A 6 7.79 -23.90 -13.48
C THR A 6 6.66 -22.88 -13.48
N PRO A 7 5.61 -23.04 -14.31
CA PRO A 7 4.47 -22.14 -14.30
C PRO A 7 3.75 -22.21 -12.95
N ALA A 8 3.46 -21.04 -12.37
CA ALA A 8 2.71 -20.90 -11.12
C ALA A 8 1.34 -20.29 -11.41
N TYR A 9 0.29 -20.91 -10.87
CA TYR A 9 -1.09 -20.48 -11.04
C TYR A 9 -1.68 -20.08 -9.69
N ILE A 10 -2.42 -18.98 -9.66
CA ILE A 10 -3.11 -18.49 -8.45
C ILE A 10 -4.60 -18.67 -8.69
N THR A 11 -5.26 -19.40 -7.79
CA THR A 11 -6.71 -19.64 -7.86
C THR A 11 -7.32 -19.59 -6.47
N THR A 12 -8.61 -19.33 -6.42
CA THR A 12 -9.40 -19.35 -5.18
C THR A 12 -9.95 -20.75 -4.95
N VAL A 13 -9.86 -21.22 -3.70
CA VAL A 13 -10.48 -22.49 -3.30
C VAL A 13 -11.98 -22.25 -3.10
N GLY A 14 -12.81 -23.06 -3.75
CA GLY A 14 -14.26 -23.04 -3.60
C GLY A 14 -14.72 -23.41 -2.18
N PRO A 15 -15.96 -23.07 -1.78
CA PRO A 15 -16.50 -23.41 -0.45
C PRO A 15 -16.63 -24.91 -0.21
N ASP A 16 -16.63 -25.71 -1.29
CA ASP A 16 -16.62 -27.18 -1.30
C ASP A 16 -15.20 -27.77 -1.37
N HIS A 17 -14.17 -26.95 -1.20
CA HIS A 17 -12.75 -27.30 -1.35
C HIS A 17 -12.35 -27.73 -2.76
N THR A 18 -13.10 -27.32 -3.79
CA THR A 18 -12.70 -27.52 -5.19
C THR A 18 -11.67 -26.49 -5.64
N ILE A 19 -10.74 -26.93 -6.49
CA ILE A 19 -9.72 -26.11 -7.14
C ILE A 19 -9.91 -26.28 -8.64
N VAL A 20 -10.21 -25.20 -9.34
CA VAL A 20 -10.30 -25.21 -10.81
C VAL A 20 -8.88 -25.05 -11.36
N LEU A 21 -8.42 -26.08 -12.05
CA LEU A 21 -7.15 -26.08 -12.78
C LEU A 21 -7.38 -25.54 -14.20
N PRO A 22 -6.43 -24.78 -14.76
CA PRO A 22 -6.51 -24.36 -16.16
C PRO A 22 -6.34 -25.53 -17.14
N ASP A 23 -6.92 -25.38 -18.33
CA ASP A 23 -7.02 -26.44 -19.36
C ASP A 23 -5.68 -26.84 -19.99
N ASP A 24 -4.61 -26.10 -19.70
CA ASP A 24 -3.25 -26.39 -20.14
C ASP A 24 -2.56 -27.48 -19.29
N ILE A 25 -3.13 -27.84 -18.14
CA ILE A 25 -2.62 -28.91 -17.28
C ILE A 25 -3.16 -30.26 -17.75
N ALA A 26 -2.26 -31.14 -18.18
CA ALA A 26 -2.62 -32.48 -18.64
C ALA A 26 -3.25 -33.34 -17.54
N VAL A 27 -4.25 -34.14 -17.92
CA VAL A 27 -4.88 -35.11 -17.01
C VAL A 27 -3.84 -36.13 -16.53
N GLY A 28 -3.71 -36.28 -15.21
CA GLY A 28 -2.70 -37.13 -14.58
C GLY A 28 -1.41 -36.42 -14.19
N ALA A 29 -1.28 -35.12 -14.46
CA ALA A 29 -0.16 -34.32 -13.97
C ALA A 29 -0.18 -34.22 -12.43
N THR A 30 1.01 -34.23 -11.82
CA THR A 30 1.16 -33.96 -10.38
C THR A 30 1.31 -32.46 -10.17
N VAL A 31 0.46 -31.88 -9.32
CA VAL A 31 0.46 -30.45 -8.99
C VAL A 31 0.74 -30.24 -7.50
N ALA A 32 1.49 -29.19 -7.18
CA ALA A 32 1.69 -28.75 -5.79
C ALA A 32 0.70 -27.63 -5.47
N VAL A 33 -0.09 -27.82 -4.41
CA VAL A 33 -1.02 -26.80 -3.91
C VAL A 33 -0.39 -26.10 -2.71
N VAL A 34 -0.15 -24.80 -2.83
CA VAL A 34 0.30 -23.96 -1.71
C VAL A 34 -0.89 -23.18 -1.19
N LEU A 35 -1.34 -23.52 0.01
CA LEU A 35 -2.36 -22.75 0.71
C LEU A 35 -1.73 -21.43 1.20
N MET A 36 -2.11 -20.34 0.56
CA MET A 36 -1.81 -19.01 1.10
C MET A 36 -2.78 -18.77 2.25
N SER A 37 -2.28 -18.65 3.48
CA SER A 37 -3.13 -18.27 4.60
C SER A 37 -3.75 -16.91 4.30
N ASN A 38 -5.07 -16.88 4.16
CA ASN A 38 -5.84 -15.66 4.36
C ASN A 38 -5.84 -15.40 5.86
N VAL A 39 -4.70 -15.02 6.43
CA VAL A 39 -4.67 -14.48 7.79
C VAL A 39 -5.62 -13.29 7.71
N PRO A 40 -6.78 -13.31 8.39
CA PRO A 40 -7.56 -12.10 8.54
C PRO A 40 -6.64 -11.18 9.33
N GLY A 41 -5.98 -10.26 8.62
CA GLY A 41 -4.92 -9.48 9.20
C GLY A 41 -5.55 -8.52 10.18
N ASP A 42 -5.70 -8.94 11.45
CA ASP A 42 -6.25 -8.18 12.59
C ASP A 42 -7.00 -6.92 12.14
N ASP A 43 -8.14 -7.14 11.46
CA ASP A 43 -8.85 -6.06 10.77
C ASP A 43 -9.32 -5.02 11.79
N GLU A 44 -9.72 -5.50 12.97
CA GLU A 44 -10.08 -4.68 14.13
C GLU A 44 -8.90 -3.86 14.62
N GLY A 45 -7.73 -4.45 14.85
CA GLY A 45 -6.55 -3.70 15.30
C GLY A 45 -6.00 -2.76 14.24
N ARG A 46 -6.10 -3.10 12.95
CA ARG A 46 -5.78 -2.20 11.84
C ARG A 46 -6.74 -1.02 11.78
N GLN A 47 -8.04 -1.26 11.91
CA GLN A 47 -9.07 -0.22 11.92
C GLN A 47 -8.93 0.68 13.15
N ALA A 48 -8.59 0.12 14.31
CA ALA A 48 -8.29 0.89 15.52
C ALA A 48 -7.06 1.79 15.36
N ARG A 49 -5.96 1.28 14.80
CA ARG A 49 -4.76 2.08 14.48
C ARG A 49 -5.08 3.21 13.51
N PHE A 50 -5.89 2.93 12.48
CA PHE A 50 -6.30 3.92 11.50
C PHE A 50 -7.19 5.01 12.10
N ALA A 51 -8.17 4.64 12.92
CA ALA A 51 -9.04 5.57 13.64
C ALA A 51 -8.26 6.46 14.61
N ALA A 52 -7.32 5.89 15.37
CA ALA A 52 -6.45 6.64 16.28
C ALA A 52 -5.58 7.66 15.53
N THR A 53 -5.03 7.27 14.37
CA THR A 53 -4.23 8.16 13.53
C THR A 53 -5.06 9.32 12.98
N LEU A 54 -6.26 9.05 12.47
CA LEU A 54 -7.18 10.10 11.99
C LEU A 54 -7.59 11.07 13.09
N ALA A 55 -7.83 10.58 14.31
CA ALA A 55 -8.15 11.42 15.45
C ALA A 55 -6.97 12.35 15.81
N ALA A 56 -5.74 11.82 15.81
CA ALA A 56 -4.54 12.61 16.06
C ALA A 56 -4.31 13.70 15.01
N ILE A 57 -4.50 13.38 13.71
CA ILE A 57 -4.42 14.36 12.62
C ILE A 57 -5.45 15.47 12.81
N ARG A 58 -6.73 15.12 13.07
CA ARG A 58 -7.78 16.12 13.30
C ARG A 58 -7.47 17.00 14.50
N ALA A 59 -6.99 16.42 15.60
CA ALA A 59 -6.61 17.18 16.78
C ALA A 59 -5.46 18.16 16.48
N ALA A 60 -4.46 17.75 15.70
CA ALA A 60 -3.38 18.62 15.24
C ALA A 60 -3.90 19.73 14.32
N SER A 61 -4.79 19.41 13.38
CA SER A 61 -5.40 20.39 12.46
C SER A 61 -6.30 21.43 13.14
N ILE A 62 -6.85 21.13 14.32
CA ILE A 62 -7.66 22.08 15.11
C ILE A 62 -6.76 22.98 15.96
N GLY A 63 -5.57 22.51 16.35
CA GLY A 63 -4.61 23.25 17.19
C GLY A 63 -3.68 24.19 16.41
N GLU A 64 -3.49 23.95 15.12
CA GLU A 64 -2.77 24.88 14.25
C GLU A 64 -3.70 26.06 13.92
N GLY A 65 -3.44 27.20 14.56
CA GLY A 65 -4.03 28.48 14.19
C GLY A 65 -3.83 28.75 12.69
N PRO A 66 -4.55 29.75 12.13
CA PRO A 66 -4.50 30.02 10.70
C PRO A 66 -3.05 30.05 10.22
N LEU A 67 -2.76 29.23 9.21
CA LEU A 67 -1.48 29.28 8.51
C LEU A 67 -1.19 30.75 8.23
N PRO A 68 0.03 31.25 8.53
CA PRO A 68 0.36 32.63 8.23
C PRO A 68 0.09 32.86 6.75
N SER A 69 -0.89 33.72 6.48
CA SER A 69 -1.22 34.14 5.13
C SER A 69 -0.04 34.96 4.62
N ILE A 70 0.85 34.32 3.87
CA ILE A 70 1.90 34.98 3.14
C ILE A 70 1.35 35.39 1.78
N ALA A 71 1.58 36.64 1.38
CA ALA A 71 1.26 37.08 0.02
C ALA A 71 2.22 36.41 -0.97
N ASP A 72 1.75 36.13 -2.19
CA ASP A 72 2.58 35.47 -3.22
C ASP A 72 3.86 36.26 -3.49
N GLU A 73 3.80 37.59 -3.41
CA GLU A 73 4.95 38.48 -3.57
C GLU A 73 6.03 38.26 -2.50
N ASP A 74 5.62 38.07 -1.24
CA ASP A 74 6.53 37.81 -0.12
C ASP A 74 7.15 36.41 -0.23
N LEU A 75 6.39 35.45 -0.74
CA LEU A 75 6.85 34.08 -0.99
C LEU A 75 7.92 34.05 -2.10
N GLU A 76 7.74 34.83 -3.17
CA GLU A 76 8.75 34.97 -4.22
C GLU A 76 10.08 35.56 -3.69
N VAL A 77 10.00 36.55 -2.81
CA VAL A 77 11.19 37.18 -2.21
C VAL A 77 11.96 36.15 -1.37
N LEU A 78 11.26 35.37 -0.54
CA LEU A 78 11.87 34.30 0.26
C LEU A 78 12.50 33.21 -0.63
N VAL A 79 11.82 32.79 -1.70
CA VAL A 79 12.36 31.79 -2.64
C VAL A 79 13.61 32.33 -3.35
N LYS A 80 13.62 33.60 -3.77
CA LYS A 80 14.80 34.24 -4.38
C LYS A 80 15.97 34.31 -3.41
N LYS A 81 15.72 34.61 -2.14
CA LYS A 81 16.75 34.66 -1.09
C LYS A 81 17.34 33.26 -0.83
N ALA A 82 16.49 32.26 -0.61
CA ALA A 82 16.92 30.88 -0.38
C ALA A 82 17.75 30.32 -1.56
N ARG A 83 17.36 30.62 -2.81
CA ARG A 83 18.12 30.23 -4.00
C ARG A 83 19.49 30.91 -4.11
N ARG A 84 19.68 32.11 -3.55
CA ARG A 84 21.00 32.76 -3.50
C ARG A 84 21.89 32.13 -2.43
N GLU A 85 21.32 31.84 -1.27
CA GLU A 85 22.05 31.20 -0.16
C GLU A 85 22.52 29.78 -0.52
N LEU A 86 21.72 29.03 -1.29
CA LEU A 86 22.10 27.69 -1.79
C LEU A 86 23.14 27.70 -2.92
N LYS A 87 23.39 28.86 -3.53
CA LYS A 87 24.31 29.04 -4.66
C LYS A 87 25.60 29.77 -4.26
N SER A 88 25.71 30.13 -2.98
CA SER A 88 26.93 30.61 -2.32
C SER A 88 27.66 29.45 -1.64
#